data_AF-A0A087QIA8-F1
#
_entry.id   AF-A0A087QIA8-F1
#
_cell.length_a   1.000
_cell.length_b   1.000
_cell.length_c   1.000
_cell.angle_alpha   90.00
_cell.angle_beta   90.00
_cell.angle_gamma   90.00
#
_symmetry.space_group_name_H-M   'P 1'
#
loop_
_entity.id
_entity.type
_entity.pdbx_description
1 polymer ?
#
loop_
_entity_poly.entity_id
_entity_poly.type
_entity_poly.pdbx_seq_one_letter_code
_entity_poly.pdbx_strand_id
1 'polypeptide(L)'
;MLIKEYRICMPLTTEEYRVGQLYTISKHSHQESEKGEGVEVVKNEPHEDPVHGPGQFTEKRVHLSRVQGRGVAGGGPGPFPSTWRGWGGGTGVADGRSPQCSFLPKFSIYIETKYEDNCGDSENIFRSDKILGDHEVSFLDIAFDEIPERYYRSLEGADPCGASQVIRDILLIGHRQAFAWVDEWCDMSLEEVRAFETQMQVATNQKLGSQHP
;
A
#
# COMPACT_ATOMS: atom_id res chain seq x y z
N MET A 1 -14.07 15.47 0.25
CA MET A 1 -13.21 14.35 0.71
C MET A 1 -13.95 13.09 0.34
N LEU A 2 -13.38 12.25 -0.53
CA LEU A 2 -13.98 10.97 -0.88
C LEU A 2 -13.56 9.96 0.19
N ILE A 3 -14.52 9.34 0.86
CA ILE A 3 -14.29 8.29 1.85
C ILE A 3 -14.89 7.01 1.28
N LYS A 4 -14.10 5.95 1.19
CA LYS A 4 -14.56 4.61 0.84
C LYS A 4 -13.99 3.62 1.84
N GLU A 5 -14.82 2.67 2.26
CA GLU A 5 -14.42 1.56 3.11
C GLU A 5 -14.34 0.30 2.25
N TYR A 6 -13.20 -0.37 2.29
CA TYR A 6 -12.99 -1.64 1.60
C TYR A 6 -12.93 -2.76 2.64
N ARG A 7 -13.81 -3.75 2.51
CA ARG A 7 -13.86 -4.94 3.36
C ARG A 7 -13.32 -6.12 2.59
N ILE A 8 -12.24 -6.73 3.09
CA ILE A 8 -11.55 -7.81 2.42
C ILE A 8 -11.53 -9.00 3.36
N CYS A 9 -12.37 -10.00 3.08
CA CYS A 9 -12.41 -11.21 3.88
C CYS A 9 -11.28 -12.14 3.42
N MET A 10 -10.44 -12.55 4.36
CA MET A 10 -9.36 -13.50 4.12
C MET A 10 -9.68 -14.81 4.85
N PRO A 11 -9.41 -15.98 4.25
CA PRO A 11 -9.58 -17.27 4.91
C PRO A 11 -8.41 -17.55 5.88
N LEU A 12 -8.08 -16.59 6.73
CA LEU A 12 -6.92 -16.53 7.61
C LEU A 12 -7.30 -15.83 8.90
N THR A 13 -6.69 -16.21 10.01
CA THR A 13 -6.76 -15.44 11.26
C THR A 13 -6.05 -14.09 11.12
N THR A 14 -6.37 -13.14 11.99
CA THR A 14 -5.68 -11.84 12.03
C THR A 14 -4.17 -11.98 12.27
N GLU A 15 -3.75 -12.97 13.06
CA GLU A 15 -2.33 -13.26 13.32
C GLU A 15 -1.62 -13.80 12.07
N GLU A 16 -2.19 -14.79 11.40
CA GLU A 16 -1.64 -15.34 10.15
C GLU A 16 -1.58 -14.27 9.05
N TYR A 17 -2.66 -13.50 8.89
CA TYR A 17 -2.71 -12.43 7.91
C TYR A 17 -1.63 -11.37 8.16
N ARG A 18 -1.30 -11.06 9.42
CA ARG A 18 -0.23 -10.12 9.75
C ARG A 18 1.12 -10.58 9.20
N VAL A 19 1.42 -11.87 9.28
CA VAL A 19 2.62 -12.47 8.69
C VAL A 19 2.55 -12.41 7.17
N GLY A 20 1.45 -12.89 6.58
CA GLY A 20 1.27 -12.92 5.12
C GLY A 20 1.32 -11.54 4.47
N GLN A 21 0.77 -10.52 5.13
CA GLN A 21 0.81 -9.14 4.66
C GLN A 21 2.25 -8.61 4.59
N LEU A 22 3.03 -8.76 5.68
CA LEU A 22 4.41 -8.31 5.71
C LEU A 22 5.24 -9.01 4.63
N TYR A 23 5.11 -10.33 4.54
CA TYR A 23 5.79 -11.13 3.52
C TYR A 23 5.46 -10.64 2.10
N THR A 24 4.16 -10.51 1.80
CA THR A 24 3.67 -10.15 0.47
C THR A 24 4.12 -8.75 0.07
N ILE A 25 4.00 -7.77 0.97
CA ILE A 25 4.45 -6.40 0.72
C ILE A 25 5.95 -6.37 0.45
N SER A 26 6.77 -7.06 1.25
CA SER A 26 8.22 -7.10 1.10
C SER A 26 8.65 -7.77 -0.21
N LYS A 27 8.05 -8.92 -0.54
CA LYS A 27 8.35 -9.66 -1.78
C LYS A 27 7.91 -8.89 -3.02
N HIS A 28 6.68 -8.38 -3.03
CA HIS A 28 6.14 -7.63 -4.16
C HIS A 28 6.92 -6.32 -4.39
N SER A 29 7.24 -5.58 -3.32
CA SER A 29 8.10 -4.39 -3.40
C SER A 29 9.45 -4.68 -4.04
N HIS A 30 10.04 -5.85 -3.76
CA HIS A 30 11.32 -6.26 -4.32
C HIS A 30 11.23 -6.74 -5.78
N GLN A 31 10.12 -7.36 -6.16
CA GLN A 31 9.87 -7.84 -7.52
C GLN A 31 9.55 -6.70 -8.49
N GLU A 32 8.77 -5.71 -8.04
CA GLU A 32 8.37 -4.55 -8.86
C GLU A 32 9.43 -3.44 -8.92
N SER A 33 10.53 -3.56 -8.17
CA SER A 33 11.62 -2.58 -8.19
C SER A 33 12.76 -3.02 -9.11
N GLU A 34 13.13 -2.14 -10.03
CA GLU A 34 14.25 -2.27 -10.96
C GLU A 34 15.17 -1.05 -10.88
N LYS A 35 16.22 -0.99 -11.70
CA LYS A 35 17.22 0.09 -11.63
C LYS A 35 16.58 1.47 -11.92
N GLY A 36 16.43 2.29 -10.89
CA GLY A 36 15.87 3.65 -10.97
C GLY A 36 14.33 3.74 -10.95
N GLU A 37 13.62 2.63 -10.75
CA GLU A 37 12.16 2.59 -10.66
C GLU A 37 11.73 1.61 -9.56
N GLY A 38 10.77 1.99 -8.71
CA GLY A 38 10.27 1.13 -7.65
C GLY A 38 10.15 1.83 -6.29
N VAL A 39 10.18 1.05 -5.22
CA VAL A 39 9.89 1.53 -3.86
C VAL A 39 11.15 1.52 -3.00
N GLU A 40 11.65 2.71 -2.66
CA GLU A 40 12.73 2.92 -1.72
C GLU A 40 12.18 3.01 -0.31
N VAL A 41 12.73 2.25 0.65
CA VAL A 41 12.39 2.45 2.06
C VAL A 41 13.40 3.42 2.68
N VAL A 42 12.91 4.59 3.08
CA VAL A 42 13.71 5.71 3.62
C VAL A 42 13.87 5.58 5.13
N LYS A 43 12.80 5.21 5.83
CA LYS A 43 12.78 5.08 7.29
C LYS A 43 11.97 3.87 7.70
N ASN A 44 12.44 3.13 8.69
CA ASN A 44 11.69 2.03 9.30
C ASN A 44 12.14 1.90 10.76
N GLU A 45 11.38 2.46 11.70
CA GLU A 45 11.75 2.50 13.12
C GLU A 45 10.54 2.30 14.04
N PRO A 46 10.74 1.80 15.27
CA PRO A 46 9.70 1.83 16.30
C PRO A 46 9.25 3.27 16.57
N HIS A 47 7.94 3.47 16.73
CA HIS A 47 7.34 4.76 17.00
C HIS A 47 6.19 4.64 18.00
N GLU A 48 5.96 5.68 18.79
CA GLU A 48 4.82 5.79 19.70
C GLU A 48 3.91 6.91 19.23
N ASP A 49 2.75 6.54 18.68
CA ASP A 49 1.77 7.49 18.16
C ASP A 49 0.83 7.96 19.29
N PRO A 50 0.51 9.27 19.39
CA PRO A 50 -0.36 9.80 20.44
C PRO A 50 -1.78 9.21 20.46
N VAL A 51 -2.26 8.70 19.33
CA VAL A 51 -3.62 8.16 19.14
C VAL A 51 -3.60 6.63 19.08
N HIS A 52 -2.62 6.05 18.38
CA HIS A 52 -2.56 4.60 18.11
C HIS A 52 -1.61 3.82 19.03
N GLY A 53 -0.83 4.50 19.87
CA GLY A 53 0.10 3.87 20.83
C GLY A 53 1.37 3.33 20.16
N PRO A 54 2.04 2.32 20.77
CA PRO A 54 3.30 1.80 20.24
C PRO A 54 3.11 1.04 18.93
N GLY A 55 3.97 1.31 17.95
CA GLY A 55 3.96 0.68 16.64
C GLY A 55 5.28 0.86 15.89
N GLN A 56 5.24 0.64 14.58
CA GLN A 56 6.38 0.76 13.67
C GLN A 56 6.07 1.86 12.66
N PHE A 57 6.91 2.89 12.58
CA PHE A 57 6.82 3.89 11.52
C PHE A 57 7.68 3.51 10.33
N THR A 58 7.10 3.55 9.14
CA THR A 58 7.82 3.31 7.89
C THR A 58 7.56 4.45 6.90
N GLU A 59 8.62 5.04 6.36
CA GLU A 59 8.57 6.00 5.26
C GLU A 59 9.16 5.36 4.00
N LYS A 60 8.41 5.37 2.91
CA LYS A 60 8.81 4.85 1.60
C LYS A 60 8.72 5.94 0.53
N ARG A 61 9.57 5.90 -0.48
CA ARG A 61 9.52 6.76 -1.67
C ARG A 61 9.32 5.89 -2.89
N VAL A 62 8.31 6.21 -3.68
CA VAL A 62 8.01 5.52 -4.94
C VAL A 62 8.59 6.34 -6.08
N HIS A 63 9.55 5.75 -6.77
CA HIS A 63 10.23 6.28 -7.95
C HIS A 63 9.50 5.78 -9.19
N LEU A 64 8.74 6.64 -9.87
CA LEU A 64 8.01 6.31 -11.10
C LEU A 64 8.73 6.92 -12.30
N SER A 65 9.53 6.12 -13.00
CA SER A 65 10.28 6.59 -14.17
C SER A 65 9.49 6.41 -15.49
N ARG A 66 8.58 5.42 -15.55
CA ARG A 66 7.89 5.00 -16.77
C ARG A 66 6.61 5.77 -17.10
N VAL A 67 6.15 6.68 -16.24
CA VAL A 67 5.02 7.62 -16.52
C VAL A 67 5.51 8.84 -17.31
N GLN A 68 6.35 8.62 -18.32
CA GLN A 68 6.55 9.59 -19.40
C GLN A 68 5.81 9.06 -20.61
N GLY A 69 4.54 9.44 -20.74
CA GLY A 69 3.84 9.32 -22.02
C GLY A 69 4.70 9.95 -23.12
N ARG A 70 4.73 9.35 -24.30
CA ARG A 70 5.57 9.72 -25.47
C ARG A 70 5.38 11.17 -25.99
N GLY A 71 4.74 12.07 -25.26
CA GLY A 71 4.34 13.41 -25.69
C GLY A 71 4.91 14.60 -24.91
N VAL A 72 5.76 14.43 -23.88
CA VAL A 72 6.34 15.57 -23.14
C VAL A 72 7.85 15.66 -23.36
N ALA A 73 8.22 16.02 -24.60
CA ALA A 73 9.55 16.56 -24.89
C ALA A 73 9.55 18.06 -24.54
N GLY A 74 9.57 18.37 -23.24
CA GLY A 74 9.65 19.75 -22.74
C GLY A 74 10.43 19.76 -21.44
N GLY A 75 11.57 20.45 -21.42
CA GLY A 75 12.52 20.50 -20.30
C GLY A 75 11.99 21.14 -19.01
N GLY A 76 11.04 20.47 -18.36
CA GLY A 76 10.68 20.69 -16.96
C GLY A 76 11.54 19.84 -16.02
N PRO A 77 11.61 20.19 -14.71
CA PRO A 77 12.26 19.34 -13.72
C PRO A 77 11.62 17.95 -13.74
N GLY A 78 12.46 16.91 -13.74
CA GLY A 78 12.05 15.51 -13.88
C GLY A 78 11.02 15.05 -12.83
N PRO A 79 10.42 13.86 -13.00
CA PRO A 79 9.39 13.37 -12.08
C PRO A 79 9.94 13.30 -10.65
N PHE A 80 9.27 13.99 -9.73
CA PHE A 80 9.60 13.93 -8.30
C PHE A 80 9.05 12.63 -7.68
N PRO A 81 9.81 11.95 -6.81
CA PRO A 81 9.36 10.72 -6.17
C PRO A 81 8.17 10.97 -5.22
N SER A 82 7.19 10.07 -5.23
CA SER A 82 6.03 10.15 -4.33
C SER A 82 6.39 9.58 -2.96
N THR A 83 6.13 10.29 -1.86
CA THR A 83 6.42 9.80 -0.50
C THR A 83 5.19 9.14 0.12
N TRP A 84 5.39 7.94 0.68
CA TRP A 84 4.43 7.18 1.47
C TRP A 84 4.91 7.11 2.91
N ARG A 85 4.03 7.36 3.88
CA ARG A 85 4.32 7.18 5.30
C ARG A 85 3.30 6.20 5.87
N GLY A 86 3.71 5.31 6.75
CA GLY A 86 2.81 4.34 7.37
C GLY A 86 3.21 4.02 8.80
N TRP A 87 2.23 3.61 9.57
CA TRP A 87 2.29 3.27 10.99
C TRP A 87 1.72 1.85 11.15
N GLY A 88 2.54 0.90 11.58
CA GLY A 88 2.15 -0.48 11.82
C GLY A 88 2.14 -0.82 13.30
N GLY A 89 0.96 -0.85 13.92
CA GLY A 89 0.78 -1.38 15.27
C GLY A 89 -0.71 -1.53 15.57
N GLY A 90 -1.20 -2.78 15.73
CA GLY A 90 -2.59 -3.17 16.11
C GLY A 90 -3.71 -2.72 15.16
N THR A 91 -3.69 -1.47 14.75
CA THR A 91 -4.51 -0.78 13.75
C THR A 91 -3.54 -0.07 12.80
N GLY A 92 -3.33 -0.62 11.61
CA GLY A 92 -2.36 -0.06 10.65
C GLY A 92 -2.91 1.23 10.03
N VAL A 93 -2.18 2.33 10.11
CA VAL A 93 -2.55 3.60 9.45
C VAL A 93 -1.50 3.93 8.40
N ALA A 94 -1.86 4.11 7.15
CA ALA A 94 -0.97 4.54 6.08
C ALA A 94 -1.38 5.92 5.53
N ASP A 95 -0.51 6.91 5.64
CA ASP A 95 -0.67 8.27 5.10
C ASP A 95 0.23 8.46 3.87
N GLY A 96 -0.36 8.37 2.68
CA GLY A 96 0.28 8.66 1.40
C GLY A 96 0.26 10.17 1.12
N ARG A 97 1.35 10.88 1.43
CA ARG A 97 1.53 12.30 1.09
C ARG A 97 2.52 12.47 -0.06
N SER A 98 2.01 12.76 -1.26
CA SER A 98 2.87 13.24 -2.35
C SER A 98 3.30 14.70 -2.10
N PRO A 99 4.59 14.99 -1.83
CA PRO A 99 5.06 16.37 -1.79
C PRO A 99 5.24 16.81 -3.24
N GLN A 100 4.29 17.60 -3.76
CA GLN A 100 4.35 18.24 -5.08
C GLN A 100 4.54 17.28 -6.28
N CYS A 101 3.49 16.52 -6.61
CA CYS A 101 3.32 16.07 -7.99
C CYS A 101 2.96 17.30 -8.85
N SER A 102 3.84 17.71 -9.77
CA SER A 102 3.71 18.93 -10.59
C SER A 102 2.48 18.96 -11.49
N PHE A 103 1.76 17.84 -11.62
CA PHE A 103 0.52 17.72 -12.40
C PHE A 103 -0.78 17.72 -11.56
N LEU A 104 -0.71 17.51 -10.24
CA LEU A 104 -1.87 17.48 -9.33
C LEU A 104 -1.48 17.99 -7.93
N PRO A 105 -1.44 19.33 -7.72
CA PRO A 105 -0.86 19.93 -6.51
C PRO A 105 -1.66 19.73 -5.20
N LYS A 106 -2.82 19.05 -5.23
CA LYS A 106 -3.70 18.83 -4.05
C LYS A 106 -4.27 17.41 -3.95
N PHE A 107 -3.47 16.39 -4.25
CA PHE A 107 -3.86 15.00 -4.06
C PHE A 107 -3.17 14.40 -2.81
N SER A 108 -3.96 13.76 -1.94
CA SER A 108 -3.48 13.09 -0.72
C SER A 108 -4.34 11.86 -0.47
N ILE A 109 -3.71 10.70 -0.22
CA ILE A 109 -4.43 9.47 0.12
C ILE A 109 -4.16 9.17 1.59
N TYR A 110 -5.22 9.02 2.38
CA TYR A 110 -5.14 8.54 3.75
C TYR A 110 -5.87 7.19 3.83
N ILE A 111 -5.19 6.18 4.35
CA ILE A 111 -5.70 4.81 4.50
C ILE A 111 -5.61 4.45 5.98
N GLU A 112 -6.74 4.11 6.57
CA GLU A 112 -6.80 3.54 7.92
C GLU A 112 -7.27 2.08 7.79
N THR A 113 -6.59 1.15 8.45
CA THR A 113 -6.87 -0.29 8.35
C THR A 113 -7.03 -0.90 9.74
N LYS A 114 -8.09 -1.69 9.91
CA LYS A 114 -8.33 -2.51 11.09
C LYS A 114 -8.47 -3.96 10.69
N TYR A 115 -7.99 -4.85 11.57
CA TYR A 115 -8.03 -6.29 11.38
C TYR A 115 -8.92 -6.88 12.48
N GLU A 116 -9.89 -7.69 12.09
CA GLU A 116 -10.83 -8.37 13.00
C GLU A 116 -11.00 -9.82 12.55
N ASP A 117 -11.13 -10.75 13.51
CA ASP A 117 -11.44 -12.15 13.24
C ASP A 117 -12.95 -12.34 13.03
N ASN A 118 -13.50 -11.71 11.98
CA ASN A 118 -14.90 -11.82 11.58
C ASN A 118 -15.06 -11.81 10.05
N CYS A 119 -16.31 -11.90 9.57
CA CYS A 119 -16.62 -11.95 8.13
C CYS A 119 -16.91 -10.56 7.53
N GLY A 120 -16.30 -9.50 8.07
CA GLY A 120 -16.53 -8.12 7.62
C GLY A 120 -17.92 -7.58 7.99
N ASP A 121 -18.49 -8.06 9.09
CA ASP A 121 -19.83 -7.72 9.58
C ASP A 121 -19.85 -6.56 10.59
N SER A 122 -18.67 -6.15 11.08
CA SER A 122 -18.54 -5.04 12.01
C SER A 122 -19.01 -3.72 11.40
N GLU A 123 -19.93 -3.04 12.09
CA GLU A 123 -20.40 -1.70 11.72
C GLU A 123 -19.58 -0.61 12.42
N ASN A 124 -19.29 0.48 11.69
CA ASN A 124 -18.63 1.68 12.22
C ASN A 124 -17.35 1.40 13.04
N ILE A 125 -16.51 0.50 12.53
CA ILE A 125 -15.33 0.00 13.24
C ILE A 125 -14.32 1.12 13.55
N PHE A 126 -14.25 2.16 12.72
CA PHE A 126 -13.35 3.29 12.90
C PHE A 126 -13.83 4.35 13.89
N ARG A 127 -15.07 4.22 14.43
CA ARG A 127 -15.65 5.06 15.50
C ARG A 127 -15.34 6.56 15.37
N SER A 128 -15.36 7.07 14.13
CA SER A 128 -14.99 8.45 13.85
C SER A 128 -16.26 9.25 13.62
N ASP A 129 -16.50 10.26 14.45
CA ASP A 129 -17.59 11.23 14.26
C ASP A 129 -17.48 11.95 12.90
N LYS A 130 -16.34 11.85 12.21
CA LYS A 130 -16.15 12.35 10.83
C LYS A 130 -16.75 11.43 9.76
N ILE A 131 -17.11 10.20 10.12
CA ILE A 131 -17.73 9.17 9.26
C ILE A 131 -19.26 9.09 9.55
N LEU A 132 -19.85 10.14 10.13
CA LEU A 132 -21.30 10.28 10.34
C LEU A 132 -22.09 10.57 9.03
N GLY A 133 -21.69 9.99 7.91
CA GLY A 133 -22.36 10.12 6.61
C GLY A 133 -22.25 8.86 5.73
N ASP A 134 -22.93 8.89 4.58
CA ASP A 134 -22.89 7.85 3.52
C ASP A 134 -21.46 7.67 2.98
N HIS A 135 -20.65 6.85 3.63
CA HIS A 135 -19.44 6.31 3.02
C HIS A 135 -19.82 5.01 2.31
N GLU A 136 -19.25 4.81 1.12
CA GLU A 136 -19.49 3.61 0.34
C GLU A 136 -18.67 2.46 0.94
N VAL A 137 -19.36 1.42 1.41
CA VAL A 137 -18.75 0.16 1.83
C VAL A 137 -18.71 -0.78 0.62
N SER A 138 -17.52 -1.23 0.24
CA SER A 138 -17.31 -2.15 -0.86
C SER A 138 -16.63 -3.43 -0.35
N PHE A 139 -17.29 -4.57 -0.57
CA PHE A 139 -16.72 -5.88 -0.28
C PHE A 139 -15.87 -6.31 -1.48
N LEU A 140 -14.65 -6.77 -1.20
CA LEU A 140 -13.75 -7.34 -2.20
C LEU A 140 -13.67 -8.84 -2.00
N ASP A 141 -14.05 -9.58 -3.04
CA ASP A 141 -14.03 -11.03 -3.05
C ASP A 141 -12.76 -11.55 -3.75
N ILE A 142 -11.79 -11.98 -2.94
CA ILE A 142 -10.52 -12.51 -3.46
C ILE A 142 -10.68 -13.82 -4.24
N ALA A 143 -11.82 -14.51 -4.22
CA ALA A 143 -12.03 -15.72 -5.01
C ALA A 143 -12.78 -15.42 -6.32
N PHE A 144 -13.78 -14.53 -6.27
CA PHE A 144 -14.75 -14.37 -7.37
C PHE A 144 -14.68 -13.02 -8.09
N ASP A 145 -14.13 -11.97 -7.50
CA ASP A 145 -14.09 -10.66 -8.19
C ASP A 145 -13.20 -10.72 -9.45
N GLU A 146 -13.63 -10.08 -10.53
CA GLU A 146 -12.82 -10.00 -11.74
C GLU A 146 -11.62 -9.06 -11.53
N ILE A 147 -10.43 -9.48 -11.98
CA ILE A 147 -9.27 -8.59 -12.09
C ILE A 147 -9.34 -7.92 -13.46
N PRO A 148 -9.51 -6.59 -13.55
CA PRO A 148 -9.54 -5.92 -14.85
C PRO A 148 -8.23 -6.11 -15.61
N GLU A 149 -8.28 -6.45 -16.90
CA GLU A 149 -7.10 -6.49 -17.78
C GLU A 149 -6.39 -5.12 -17.91
N ARG A 150 -7.03 -4.04 -17.43
CA ARG A 150 -6.59 -2.64 -17.55
C ARG A 150 -5.32 -2.28 -16.78
N TYR A 151 -4.73 -3.20 -16.00
CA TYR A 151 -3.52 -2.95 -15.19
C TYR A 151 -2.31 -2.43 -15.99
N TYR A 152 -2.30 -2.57 -17.33
CA TYR A 152 -1.20 -2.11 -18.20
C TYR A 152 -1.50 -0.83 -19.02
N ARG A 153 -2.67 -0.18 -18.88
CA ARG A 153 -2.98 1.01 -19.68
C ARG A 153 -2.91 2.30 -18.85
N SER A 154 -2.24 3.30 -19.42
CA SER A 154 -1.85 4.57 -18.82
C SER A 154 -2.93 5.25 -17.97
N LEU A 155 -2.51 5.84 -16.85
CA LEU A 155 -3.28 6.72 -15.94
C LEU A 155 -3.70 8.05 -16.59
N GLU A 156 -4.02 8.05 -17.88
CA GLU A 156 -4.43 9.23 -18.63
C GLU A 156 -5.93 9.48 -18.38
N GLY A 157 -6.23 10.21 -17.30
CA GLY A 157 -7.57 10.73 -17.00
C GLY A 157 -8.09 10.33 -15.62
N ALA A 158 -7.46 10.82 -14.55
CA ALA A 158 -7.90 10.56 -13.18
C ALA A 158 -9.09 11.47 -12.79
N ASP A 159 -10.32 11.02 -13.06
CA ASP A 159 -11.50 11.42 -12.28
C ASP A 159 -11.34 10.86 -10.84
N PRO A 160 -11.78 11.55 -9.77
CA PRO A 160 -11.89 10.99 -8.42
C PRO A 160 -12.47 9.56 -8.35
N CYS A 161 -13.41 9.20 -9.23
CA CYS A 161 -13.93 7.85 -9.38
C CYS A 161 -12.84 6.83 -9.78
N GLY A 162 -11.96 7.23 -10.71
CA GLY A 162 -10.85 6.40 -11.19
C GLY A 162 -9.80 6.11 -10.12
N ALA A 163 -9.49 7.07 -9.24
CA ALA A 163 -8.56 6.84 -8.13
C ALA A 163 -9.08 5.78 -7.16
N SER A 164 -10.39 5.78 -6.89
CA SER A 164 -11.01 4.75 -6.03
C SER A 164 -10.97 3.36 -6.67
N GLN A 165 -11.21 3.25 -7.98
CA GLN A 165 -11.09 1.99 -8.71
C GLN A 165 -9.66 1.45 -8.71
N VAL A 166 -8.66 2.31 -8.93
CA VAL A 166 -7.25 1.89 -8.86
C VAL A 166 -6.89 1.35 -7.47
N ILE A 167 -7.34 2.00 -6.40
CA ILE A 167 -7.12 1.51 -5.02
C ILE A 167 -7.79 0.16 -4.82
N ARG A 168 -9.05 0.01 -5.26
CA ARG A 168 -9.77 -1.27 -5.18
C ARG A 168 -8.99 -2.38 -5.89
N ASP A 169 -8.51 -2.11 -7.11
CA ASP A 169 -7.81 -3.11 -7.92
C ASP A 169 -6.47 -3.52 -7.28
N ILE A 170 -5.70 -2.55 -6.77
CA ILE A 170 -4.44 -2.83 -6.03
C ILE A 170 -4.72 -3.67 -4.78
N LEU A 171 -5.77 -3.34 -4.02
CA LEU A 171 -6.16 -4.11 -2.84
C LEU A 171 -6.55 -5.54 -3.24
N LEU A 172 -7.42 -5.72 -4.23
CA LEU A 172 -7.86 -7.05 -4.67
C LEU A 172 -6.68 -7.93 -5.11
N ILE A 173 -5.78 -7.39 -5.95
CA ILE A 173 -4.63 -8.12 -6.47
C ILE A 173 -3.65 -8.46 -5.34
N GLY A 174 -3.33 -7.49 -4.47
CA GLY A 174 -2.40 -7.72 -3.36
C GLY A 174 -2.87 -8.82 -2.41
N HIS A 175 -4.16 -8.86 -2.11
CA HIS A 175 -4.72 -9.88 -1.21
C HIS A 175 -4.83 -11.26 -1.87
N ARG A 176 -5.18 -11.32 -3.16
CA ARG A 176 -5.08 -12.55 -3.94
C ARG A 176 -3.66 -13.09 -3.97
N GLN A 177 -2.68 -12.23 -4.19
CA GLN A 177 -1.28 -12.61 -4.22
C GLN A 177 -0.81 -13.11 -2.85
N ALA A 178 -1.25 -12.48 -1.76
CA ALA A 178 -0.95 -12.93 -0.40
C ALA A 178 -1.46 -14.35 -0.16
N PHE A 179 -2.70 -14.64 -0.56
CA PHE A 179 -3.25 -16.00 -0.45
C PHE A 179 -2.56 -16.99 -1.39
N ALA A 180 -2.23 -16.58 -2.63
CA ALA A 180 -1.52 -17.43 -3.58
C ALA A 180 -0.10 -17.82 -3.12
N TRP A 181 0.51 -17.03 -2.24
CA TRP A 181 1.81 -17.31 -1.63
C TRP A 181 1.71 -17.92 -0.23
N VAL A 182 0.53 -18.38 0.20
CA VAL A 182 0.32 -18.89 1.57
C VAL A 182 1.33 -19.98 1.96
N ASP A 183 1.62 -20.90 1.06
CA ASP A 183 2.59 -21.99 1.28
C ASP A 183 4.03 -21.50 1.54
N GLU A 184 4.34 -20.24 1.21
CA GLU A 184 5.67 -19.67 1.41
C GLU A 184 5.82 -18.97 2.77
N TRP A 185 4.73 -18.56 3.42
CA TRP A 185 4.77 -17.75 4.62
C TRP A 185 3.94 -18.28 5.79
N CYS A 186 3.04 -19.26 5.59
CA CYS A 186 2.13 -19.73 6.63
C CYS A 186 2.83 -20.30 7.87
N ASP A 187 4.00 -20.91 7.68
CA ASP A 187 4.80 -21.48 8.76
C ASP A 187 5.81 -20.48 9.36
N MET A 188 5.86 -19.24 8.86
CA MET A 188 6.78 -18.22 9.37
C MET A 188 6.26 -17.62 10.67
N SER A 189 7.15 -17.49 11.64
CA SER A 189 6.93 -16.66 12.81
C SER A 189 6.96 -15.16 12.47
N LEU A 190 6.40 -14.34 13.36
CA LEU A 190 6.49 -12.88 13.23
C LEU A 190 7.95 -12.38 13.23
N GLU A 191 8.87 -13.08 13.91
CA GLU A 191 10.30 -12.72 13.90
C GLU A 191 10.95 -13.01 12.54
N GLU A 192 10.68 -14.19 11.97
CA GLU A 192 11.23 -14.60 10.68
C GLU A 192 10.74 -13.69 9.56
N VAL A 193 9.47 -13.31 9.54
CA VAL A 193 8.96 -12.40 8.51
C VAL A 193 9.52 -10.99 8.64
N ARG A 194 9.87 -10.54 9.86
CA ARG A 194 10.57 -9.25 10.07
C ARG A 194 12.02 -9.29 9.60
N ALA A 195 12.70 -10.43 9.80
CA ALA A 195 14.02 -10.65 9.21
C ALA A 195 13.95 -10.64 7.68
N PHE A 196 12.94 -11.31 7.10
CA PHE A 196 12.68 -11.31 5.67
C PHE A 196 12.38 -9.90 5.13
N GLU A 197 11.52 -9.13 5.82
CA GLU A 197 11.22 -7.74 5.47
C GLU A 197 12.49 -6.89 5.40
N THR A 198 13.36 -7.01 6.41
CA THR A 198 14.63 -6.30 6.47
C THR A 198 15.56 -6.71 5.33
N GLN A 199 15.65 -8.00 5.03
CA GLN A 199 16.47 -8.52 3.93
C GLN A 199 15.99 -8.00 2.57
N MET A 200 14.68 -8.08 2.31
CA MET A 200 14.08 -7.59 1.07
C MET A 200 14.21 -6.08 0.93
N GLN A 201 14.08 -5.33 2.03
CA GLN A 201 14.31 -3.89 2.04
C GLN A 201 15.73 -3.54 1.58
N VAL A 202 16.74 -4.19 2.18
CA VAL A 202 18.15 -3.96 1.82
C VAL A 202 18.40 -4.31 0.35
N ALA A 203 17.92 -5.47 -0.09
CA ALA A 203 18.08 -5.93 -1.47
C ALA A 203 17.37 -5.00 -2.48
N THR A 204 16.21 -4.46 -2.13
CA THR A 204 15.45 -3.51 -2.96
C THR A 204 16.17 -2.18 -3.09
N ASN A 205 16.63 -1.60 -1.98
CA ASN A 205 17.39 -0.35 -1.99
C ASN A 205 18.72 -0.51 -2.77
N GLN A 206 19.38 -1.67 -2.68
CA GLN A 206 20.56 -1.99 -3.50
C GLN A 206 20.23 -2.07 -4.99
N LYS A 207 19.11 -2.71 -5.38
CA LYS A 207 18.64 -2.80 -6.77
C LYS A 207 18.36 -1.43 -7.39
N LEU A 208 17.75 -0.53 -6.62
CA LEU A 208 17.44 0.84 -7.06
C LEU A 208 18.73 1.65 -7.36
N GLY A 209 19.86 1.23 -6.79
CA GLY A 209 21.14 1.86 -6.92
C GLY A 209 21.30 2.93 -5.85
N SER A 210 22.24 2.70 -4.93
CA SER A 210 22.64 3.66 -3.89
C SER A 210 22.91 5.05 -4.49
N GLN A 211 21.91 5.92 -4.45
CA GLN A 211 22.08 7.37 -4.60
C GLN A 211 21.91 8.01 -3.23
N HIS A 212 22.81 7.68 -2.33
CA HIS A 212 23.16 8.58 -1.24
C HIS A 212 24.70 8.66 -1.20
N PRO A 213 25.31 9.82 -1.50
CA PRO A 213 26.72 10.06 -1.24
C PRO A 213 27.03 10.06 0.26
#